data_AF-A0A926PHH0-F1
#
_entry.id   AF-A0A926PHH0-F1
#
_cell.length_a   1.000
_cell.length_b   1.000
_cell.length_c   1.000
_cell.angle_alpha   90.00
_cell.angle_beta   90.00
_cell.angle_gamma   90.00
#
_symmetry.space_group_name_H-M   'P 1'
#
loop_
_entity.id
_entity.type
_entity.pdbx_description
1 polymer ?
#
loop_
_entity_poly.entity_id
_entity_poly.type
_entity_poly.pdbx_seq_one_letter_code
_entity_poly.pdbx_strand_id
1 'polypeptide(L)'
;MNSLKLNSDECSAFGQLVLQYLEENPQTNMSQLAREVNISRAGFGWICLKQSNPDEETATKVARLIGANITEVSRLVHENKLEKLAQRHQLVYATRFSKDGFHAAIPLEDAIAGLNALFQAFHTVTQSIPEPEKPTDFQIYKQAYEIIKRDFLSRKISRKHYDSHQDRN
;
A
#
# COMPACT_ATOMS: atom_id res chain seq x y z
N MET A 1 14.74 8.90 28.03
CA MET A 1 14.68 9.05 26.56
C MET A 1 14.07 7.77 25.97
N ASN A 2 12.76 7.72 25.73
CA ASN A 2 12.16 6.56 25.06
C ASN A 2 12.39 6.69 23.55
N SER A 3 13.43 6.01 23.06
CA SER A 3 13.61 5.68 21.65
C SER A 3 12.44 4.80 21.23
N LEU A 4 11.51 5.30 20.42
CA LEU A 4 10.75 4.45 19.51
C LEU A 4 11.81 3.77 18.62
N LYS A 5 12.37 2.66 19.10
CA LYS A 5 13.14 1.74 18.27
C LYS A 5 12.08 1.03 17.45
N LEU A 6 11.89 1.47 16.22
CA LEU A 6 11.09 0.73 15.26
C LEU A 6 11.72 -0.65 15.12
N ASN A 7 10.93 -1.69 15.38
CA ASN A 7 11.35 -3.05 15.11
C ASN A 7 11.23 -3.28 13.59
N SER A 8 12.33 -3.67 12.94
CA SER A 8 12.37 -3.92 11.49
C SER A 8 11.29 -4.92 11.04
N ASP A 9 10.97 -5.90 11.90
CA ASP A 9 9.95 -6.92 11.61
C ASP A 9 8.52 -6.36 11.62
N GLU A 10 8.29 -5.25 12.33
CA GLU A 10 7.00 -4.58 12.42
C GLU A 10 6.82 -3.49 11.35
N CYS A 11 7.93 -3.08 10.71
CA CYS A 11 7.94 -2.07 9.67
C CYS A 11 7.36 -2.60 8.36
N SER A 12 6.59 -1.74 7.69
CA SER A 12 6.28 -1.95 6.27
C SER A 12 7.55 -1.79 5.45
N ALA A 13 7.55 -2.20 4.18
CA ALA A 13 8.68 -1.96 3.29
C ALA A 13 9.01 -0.46 3.17
N PHE A 14 8.00 0.43 3.21
CA PHE A 14 8.22 1.88 3.35
C PHE A 14 8.93 2.25 4.67
N GLY A 15 8.53 1.65 5.78
CA GLY A 15 9.20 1.86 7.07
C GLY A 15 10.63 1.33 7.09
N GLN A 16 10.90 0.20 6.41
CA GLN A 16 12.24 -0.35 6.26
C GLN A 16 13.15 0.57 5.45
N LEU A 17 12.62 1.19 4.38
CA LEU A 17 13.35 2.21 3.62
C LEU A 17 13.76 3.41 4.50
N VAL A 18 12.86 3.87 5.38
CA VAL A 18 13.18 4.93 6.36
C VAL A 18 14.23 4.45 7.37
N LEU A 19 14.08 3.23 7.91
CA LEU A 19 15.01 2.66 8.87
C LEU A 19 16.42 2.57 8.29
N GLN A 20 16.53 2.06 7.06
CA GLN A 20 17.80 1.99 6.34
C GLN A 20 18.44 3.37 6.22
N TYR A 21 17.67 4.39 5.81
CA TYR A 21 18.19 5.76 5.75
C TYR A 21 18.74 6.24 7.11
N LEU A 22 18.04 5.97 8.21
CA LEU A 22 18.49 6.35 9.56
C LEU A 22 19.75 5.60 10.00
N GLU A 23 19.91 4.34 9.60
CA GLU A 23 21.11 3.54 9.86
C GLU A 23 22.32 4.07 9.08
N GLU A 24 22.11 4.47 7.83
CA GLU A 24 23.15 5.05 6.96
C GLU A 24 23.50 6.50 7.35
N ASN A 25 22.61 7.20 8.06
CA ASN A 25 22.75 8.61 8.40
C ASN A 25 22.63 8.84 9.93
N PRO A 26 23.61 8.41 10.73
CA PRO A 26 23.55 8.46 12.20
C PRO A 26 23.45 9.87 12.79
N GLN A 27 23.78 10.91 12.01
CA GLN A 27 23.56 12.32 12.36
C GLN A 27 22.07 12.72 12.35
N THR A 28 21.22 11.91 11.72
CA THR A 28 19.77 12.09 11.64
C THR A 28 19.05 11.12 12.56
N ASN A 29 17.98 11.58 13.21
CA ASN A 29 17.14 10.73 14.06
C ASN A 29 15.64 10.90 13.77
N MET A 30 14.82 10.05 14.39
CA MET A 30 13.38 10.07 14.15
C MET A 30 12.66 11.36 14.49
N SER A 31 13.12 12.06 15.52
CA SER A 31 12.52 13.34 15.90
C SER A 31 12.81 14.42 14.86
N GLN A 32 14.00 14.39 14.24
CA GLN A 32 14.36 15.32 13.18
C GLN A 32 13.53 15.07 11.92
N LEU A 33 13.48 13.83 11.42
CA LEU A 33 12.65 13.50 10.25
C LEU A 33 11.17 13.84 10.46
N ALA A 34 10.60 13.53 11.64
CA ALA A 34 9.22 13.88 11.96
C ALA A 34 8.96 15.40 11.89
N ARG A 35 9.90 16.21 12.39
CA ARG A 35 9.82 17.67 12.34
C ARG A 35 9.87 18.18 10.90
N GLU A 36 10.77 17.67 10.07
CA GLU A 36 10.89 18.10 8.66
C GLU A 36 9.65 17.74 7.82
N VAL A 37 8.96 16.65 8.16
CA VAL A 37 7.70 16.24 7.52
C VAL A 37 6.47 16.94 8.13
N ASN A 38 6.66 17.69 9.22
CA ASN A 38 5.62 18.39 9.98
C ASN A 38 4.56 17.45 10.58
N ILE A 39 4.99 16.32 11.15
CA ILE A 39 4.12 15.40 11.92
C ILE A 39 4.74 15.08 13.27
N SER A 40 3.94 14.57 14.20
CA SER A 40 4.48 14.16 15.50
C SER A 40 5.44 12.98 15.34
N ARG A 41 6.44 12.87 16.22
CA ARG A 41 7.36 11.72 16.25
C ARG A 41 6.62 10.38 16.35
N ALA A 42 5.55 10.32 17.14
CA ALA A 42 4.71 9.14 17.25
C ALA A 42 3.96 8.84 15.95
N GLY A 43 3.42 9.87 15.29
CA GLY A 43 2.79 9.75 13.98
C GLY A 43 3.76 9.27 12.91
N PHE A 44 5.01 9.78 12.92
CA PHE A 44 6.06 9.32 12.03
C PHE A 44 6.40 7.84 12.28
N GLY A 45 6.56 7.44 13.54
CA GLY A 45 6.74 6.03 13.88
C GLY A 45 5.58 5.17 13.38
N TRP A 46 4.34 5.65 13.57
CA TRP A 46 3.13 4.94 13.15
C TRP A 46 3.09 4.69 11.64
N ILE A 47 3.37 5.69 10.78
CA ILE A 47 3.36 5.50 9.32
C ILE A 47 4.42 4.52 8.80
N CYS A 48 5.47 4.25 9.60
CA CYS A 48 6.51 3.28 9.26
C CYS A 48 6.05 1.83 9.50
N LEU A 49 5.01 1.60 10.30
CA LEU A 49 4.56 0.25 10.64
C LEU A 49 3.67 -0.36 9.55
N LYS A 50 3.63 -1.71 9.47
CA LYS A 50 2.76 -2.47 8.55
C LYS A 50 1.29 -2.05 8.65
N GLN A 51 0.83 -1.65 9.83
CA GLN A 51 -0.58 -1.32 10.10
C GLN A 51 -1.01 0.04 9.55
N SER A 52 -0.07 0.93 9.20
CA SER A 52 -0.35 2.30 8.76
C SER A 52 0.19 2.59 7.36
N ASN A 53 -0.15 3.75 6.81
CA ASN A 53 0.44 4.28 5.58
C ASN A 53 0.47 5.82 5.68
N PRO A 54 1.50 6.47 5.13
CA PRO A 54 1.44 7.91 4.90
C PRO A 54 0.41 8.26 3.82
N ASP A 55 -0.08 9.50 3.84
CA ASP A 55 -0.74 10.12 2.70
C ASP A 55 0.28 10.57 1.64
N GLU A 56 -0.20 11.09 0.50
CA GLU A 56 0.63 11.51 -0.62
C GLU A 56 1.62 12.61 -0.22
N GLU A 57 1.15 13.62 0.51
CA GLU A 57 1.97 14.75 0.93
C GLU A 57 3.11 14.28 1.85
N THR A 58 2.78 13.47 2.86
CA THR A 58 3.72 12.90 3.81
C THR A 58 4.73 11.99 3.10
N ALA A 59 4.25 11.09 2.23
CA ALA A 59 5.11 10.18 1.47
C ALA A 59 6.08 10.94 0.56
N THR A 60 5.60 12.00 -0.09
CA THR A 60 6.42 12.86 -0.96
C THR A 60 7.49 13.60 -0.18
N LYS A 61 7.15 14.17 0.98
CA LYS A 61 8.12 14.82 1.87
C LYS A 61 9.17 13.84 2.37
N VAL A 62 8.75 12.64 2.81
CA VAL A 62 9.68 11.59 3.25
C VAL A 62 10.63 11.18 2.13
N ALA A 63 10.09 10.88 0.93
CA ALA A 63 10.89 10.50 -0.23
C ALA A 63 11.98 11.54 -0.53
N ARG A 64 11.61 12.82 -0.56
CA ARG A 64 12.53 13.93 -0.77
C ARG A 64 13.61 14.02 0.31
N LEU A 65 13.24 13.88 1.58
CA LEU A 65 14.17 14.01 2.71
C LEU A 65 15.20 12.88 2.75
N ILE A 66 14.77 11.66 2.41
CA ILE A 66 15.65 10.49 2.42
C ILE A 66 16.34 10.23 1.07
N GLY A 67 16.08 11.08 0.06
CA GLY A 67 16.64 10.94 -1.28
C GLY A 67 16.09 9.74 -2.08
N ALA A 68 14.92 9.21 -1.70
CA ALA A 68 14.30 8.08 -2.38
C ALA A 68 13.49 8.51 -3.61
N ASN A 69 13.39 7.59 -4.58
CA ASN A 69 12.57 7.76 -5.75
C ASN A 69 11.08 7.78 -5.37
N ILE A 70 10.33 8.81 -5.80
CA ILE A 70 8.91 8.94 -5.45
C ILE A 70 8.02 7.84 -6.04
N THR A 71 8.36 7.30 -7.21
CA THR A 71 7.69 6.15 -7.82
C THR A 71 7.83 4.92 -6.93
N GLU A 72 9.03 4.68 -6.40
CA GLU A 72 9.29 3.59 -5.49
C GLU A 72 8.54 3.76 -4.17
N VAL A 73 8.60 4.95 -3.56
CA VAL A 73 7.83 5.23 -2.32
C VAL A 73 6.32 5.05 -2.56
N SER A 74 5.81 5.52 -3.69
CA SER A 74 4.41 5.35 -4.09
C SER A 74 4.04 3.87 -4.19
N ARG A 75 4.90 3.06 -4.81
CA ARG A 75 4.74 1.61 -4.91
C ARG A 75 4.66 0.96 -3.53
N LEU A 76 5.67 1.19 -2.68
CA LEU A 76 5.76 0.58 -1.34
C LEU A 76 4.54 0.91 -0.47
N VAL A 77 4.07 2.16 -0.52
CA VAL A 77 2.87 2.59 0.22
C VAL A 77 1.62 1.85 -0.24
N HIS A 78 1.45 1.62 -1.54
CA HIS A 78 0.25 0.97 -2.08
C HIS A 78 0.31 -0.56 -2.00
N GLU A 79 1.49 -1.18 -2.13
CA GLU A 79 1.69 -2.59 -1.82
C GLU A 79 1.33 -2.90 -0.35
N ASN A 80 1.79 -2.07 0.60
CA ASN A 80 1.40 -2.22 2.01
C ASN A 80 -0.12 -2.03 2.25
N LYS A 81 -0.81 -1.23 1.43
CA LYS A 81 -2.29 -1.18 1.47
C LYS A 81 -2.91 -2.51 1.07
N LEU A 82 -2.38 -3.19 0.04
CA LEU A 82 -2.85 -4.51 -0.39
C LEU A 82 -2.51 -5.60 0.61
N GLU A 83 -1.31 -5.59 1.19
CA GLU A 83 -0.93 -6.52 2.26
C GLU A 83 -1.91 -6.48 3.43
N LYS A 84 -2.21 -5.28 3.92
CA LYS A 84 -3.22 -5.08 4.97
C LYS A 84 -4.59 -5.57 4.57
N LEU A 85 -4.93 -5.41 3.29
CA LEU A 85 -6.22 -5.83 2.79
C LEU A 85 -6.34 -7.35 2.75
N ALA A 86 -5.30 -8.02 2.26
CA ALA A 86 -5.21 -9.48 2.27
C ALA A 86 -5.31 -10.06 3.69
N GLN A 87 -4.64 -9.44 4.66
CA GLN A 87 -4.70 -9.83 6.07
C GLN A 87 -6.10 -9.69 6.70
N ARG A 88 -6.86 -8.66 6.33
CA ARG A 88 -8.16 -8.36 6.95
C ARG A 88 -9.34 -9.11 6.35
N HIS A 89 -9.35 -9.28 5.04
CA HIS A 89 -10.55 -9.69 4.31
C HIS A 89 -10.37 -10.89 3.39
N GLN A 90 -9.14 -11.39 3.23
CA GLN A 90 -8.72 -12.23 2.11
C GLN A 90 -9.00 -11.53 0.77
N LEU A 91 -8.08 -11.64 -0.19
CA LEU A 91 -8.34 -11.12 -1.53
C LEU A 91 -9.17 -12.17 -2.26
N VAL A 92 -10.40 -11.83 -2.65
CA VAL A 92 -11.33 -12.79 -3.26
C VAL A 92 -11.91 -12.19 -4.53
N TYR A 93 -11.59 -12.81 -5.65
CA TYR A 93 -12.27 -12.54 -6.90
C TYR A 93 -13.69 -13.10 -6.83
N ALA A 94 -14.69 -12.26 -7.07
CA ALA A 94 -16.08 -12.67 -7.11
C ALA A 94 -16.73 -12.17 -8.40
N THR A 95 -17.20 -13.08 -9.25
CA THR A 95 -17.98 -12.70 -10.44
C THR A 95 -19.44 -13.10 -10.33
N ARG A 96 -20.28 -12.34 -11.02
CA ARG A 96 -21.70 -12.68 -11.26
C ARG A 96 -21.98 -12.81 -12.77
N PHE A 97 -21.02 -13.32 -13.53
CA PHE A 97 -21.23 -13.53 -14.97
C PHE A 97 -22.13 -14.73 -15.27
N SER A 98 -22.33 -15.63 -14.29
CA SER A 98 -23.22 -16.80 -14.36
C SER A 98 -24.21 -16.83 -13.19
N LYS A 99 -25.25 -17.68 -13.30
CA LYS A 99 -26.21 -17.95 -12.20
C LYS A 99 -25.52 -18.43 -10.93
N ASP A 100 -24.37 -19.09 -11.08
CA ASP A 100 -23.49 -19.49 -9.98
C ASP A 100 -22.37 -18.45 -9.86
N GLY A 101 -22.24 -17.83 -8.69
CA GLY A 101 -21.17 -16.87 -8.44
C GLY A 101 -19.84 -17.60 -8.26
N PHE A 102 -18.84 -17.27 -9.06
CA PHE A 102 -17.49 -17.82 -8.89
C PHE A 102 -16.74 -17.05 -7.81
N HIS A 103 -16.08 -17.77 -6.89
CA HIS A 103 -15.27 -17.21 -5.81
C HIS A 103 -13.91 -17.89 -5.83
N ALA A 104 -12.84 -17.10 -5.94
CA ALA A 104 -11.48 -17.60 -5.83
C ALA A 104 -10.62 -16.68 -4.97
N ALA A 105 -9.82 -17.28 -4.08
CA ALA A 105 -8.78 -16.55 -3.37
C ALA A 105 -7.71 -16.12 -4.37
N ILE A 106 -7.27 -14.87 -4.25
CA ILE A 106 -6.19 -14.32 -5.06
C ILE A 106 -4.95 -14.26 -4.17
N PRO A 107 -3.84 -14.89 -4.58
CA PRO A 107 -2.57 -14.72 -3.89
C PRO A 107 -2.17 -13.23 -3.81
N LEU A 108 -1.51 -12.84 -2.72
CA LEU A 108 -1.10 -11.45 -2.51
C LEU A 108 -0.14 -10.98 -3.61
N GLU A 109 0.78 -11.86 -4.00
CA GLU A 109 1.74 -11.65 -5.07
C GLU A 109 1.08 -11.33 -6.41
N ASP A 110 -0.03 -12.00 -6.73
CA ASP A 110 -0.78 -11.75 -7.96
C ASP A 110 -1.49 -10.40 -7.91
N ALA A 111 -2.02 -10.02 -6.74
CA ALA A 111 -2.63 -8.70 -6.56
C ALA A 111 -1.59 -7.56 -6.66
N ILE A 112 -0.39 -7.77 -6.12
CA ILE A 112 0.73 -6.84 -6.26
C ILE A 112 1.19 -6.75 -7.73
N ALA A 113 1.27 -7.88 -8.43
CA ALA A 113 1.59 -7.91 -9.86
C ALA A 113 0.54 -7.14 -10.68
N GLY A 114 -0.75 -7.33 -10.37
CA GLY A 114 -1.85 -6.55 -10.96
C GLY A 114 -1.73 -5.06 -10.70
N LEU A 115 -1.33 -4.65 -9.49
CA LEU A 115 -1.13 -3.24 -9.12
C LEU A 115 -0.07 -2.60 -10.00
N ASN A 116 1.08 -3.28 -10.11
CA ASN A 116 2.20 -2.80 -10.90
C ASN A 116 1.87 -2.80 -12.40
N ALA A 117 1.13 -3.78 -12.91
CA ALA A 117 0.68 -3.80 -14.30
C ALA A 117 -0.26 -2.63 -14.64
N LEU A 118 -1.22 -2.34 -13.76
CA LEU A 118 -2.11 -1.18 -13.93
C LEU A 118 -1.33 0.14 -13.86
N PHE A 119 -0.40 0.27 -12.91
CA PHE A 119 0.48 1.43 -12.83
C PHE A 119 1.21 1.65 -14.16
N GLN A 120 1.85 0.62 -14.71
CA GLN A 120 2.60 0.73 -15.97
C GLN A 120 1.70 1.14 -17.15
N ALA A 121 0.49 0.58 -17.22
CA ALA A 121 -0.48 0.94 -18.26
C ALA A 121 -0.88 2.42 -18.17
N PHE A 122 -1.24 2.91 -16.97
CA PHE A 122 -1.56 4.32 -16.78
C PHE A 122 -0.36 5.23 -17.03
N HIS A 123 0.82 4.88 -16.48
CA HIS A 123 2.04 5.66 -16.64
C HIS A 123 2.44 5.79 -18.12
N THR A 124 2.27 4.74 -18.92
CA THR A 124 2.50 4.79 -20.37
C THR A 124 1.57 5.79 -21.06
N VAL A 125 0.27 5.76 -20.73
CA VAL A 125 -0.71 6.68 -21.35
C VAL A 125 -0.48 8.12 -20.90
N THR A 126 -0.10 8.35 -19.64
CA THR A 126 0.09 9.70 -19.10
C THR A 126 1.35 10.39 -19.60
N GLN A 127 2.27 9.69 -20.27
CA GLN A 127 3.42 10.31 -20.96
C GLN A 127 3.01 11.32 -22.05
N SER A 128 1.81 11.17 -22.61
CA SER A 128 1.28 12.09 -23.62
C SER A 128 0.60 13.33 -23.01
N ILE A 129 0.47 13.41 -21.69
CA ILE A 129 -0.19 14.51 -20.97
C ILE A 129 0.85 15.61 -20.65
N PRO A 130 0.54 16.89 -20.84
CA PRO A 130 1.42 17.99 -20.44
C PRO A 130 1.74 17.97 -18.94
N GLU A 131 2.98 18.28 -18.56
CA GLU A 131 3.47 18.21 -17.17
C GLU A 131 2.58 18.90 -16.11
N PRO A 132 1.95 20.08 -16.36
CA PRO A 132 1.06 20.70 -15.36
C PRO A 132 -0.21 19.89 -15.05
N GLU A 133 -0.64 19.03 -15.97
CA GLU A 133 -1.85 18.22 -15.85
C GLU A 133 -1.54 16.74 -15.62
N LYS A 134 -0.27 16.36 -15.72
CA LYS A 134 0.19 14.99 -15.59
C LYS A 134 -0.01 14.51 -14.16
N PRO A 135 -0.70 13.38 -13.94
CA PRO A 135 -0.88 12.84 -12.61
C PRO A 135 0.47 12.39 -12.04
N THR A 136 0.63 12.57 -10.72
CA THR A 136 1.81 12.06 -10.02
C THR A 136 1.80 10.53 -10.03
N ASP A 137 2.98 9.90 -9.91
CA ASP A 137 3.04 8.44 -9.78
C ASP A 137 2.28 7.94 -8.55
N PHE A 138 2.21 8.75 -7.48
CA PHE A 138 1.41 8.43 -6.31
C PHE A 138 -0.09 8.38 -6.64
N GLN A 139 -0.59 9.33 -7.42
CA GLN A 139 -1.98 9.35 -7.89
C GLN A 139 -2.27 8.17 -8.81
N ILE A 140 -1.34 7.79 -9.68
CA ILE A 140 -1.48 6.62 -10.55
C ILE A 140 -1.57 5.34 -9.71
N TYR A 141 -0.65 5.13 -8.77
CA TYR A 141 -0.69 3.98 -7.85
C TYR A 141 -1.95 3.95 -6.99
N LYS A 142 -2.43 5.11 -6.54
CA LYS A 142 -3.70 5.24 -5.82
C LYS A 142 -4.89 4.79 -6.67
N GLN A 143 -4.94 5.21 -7.93
CA GLN A 143 -5.99 4.82 -8.87
C GLN A 143 -5.94 3.31 -9.16
N ALA A 144 -4.75 2.77 -9.44
CA ALA A 144 -4.55 1.34 -9.65
C ALA A 144 -4.99 0.52 -8.43
N TYR A 145 -4.63 0.96 -7.21
CA TYR A 145 -5.06 0.33 -5.97
C TYR A 145 -6.59 0.33 -5.81
N GLU A 146 -7.28 1.44 -6.08
CA GLU A 146 -8.73 1.50 -5.93
C GLU A 146 -9.46 0.59 -6.95
N ILE A 147 -8.89 0.38 -8.15
CA ILE A 147 -9.41 -0.60 -9.12
C ILE A 147 -9.31 -2.02 -8.56
N ILE A 148 -8.12 -2.42 -8.10
CA ILE A 148 -7.86 -3.75 -7.53
C ILE A 148 -8.73 -4.00 -6.30
N LYS A 149 -8.78 -3.03 -5.40
CA LYS A 149 -9.63 -3.07 -4.22
C LYS A 149 -11.10 -3.24 -4.58
N ARG A 150 -11.60 -2.57 -5.61
CA ARG A 150 -13.00 -2.70 -6.06
C ARG A 150 -13.29 -4.07 -6.67
N ASP A 151 -12.35 -4.59 -7.45
CA ASP A 151 -12.56 -5.80 -8.25
C ASP A 151 -12.27 -7.09 -7.46
N PHE A 152 -11.42 -7.02 -6.41
CA PHE A 152 -11.02 -8.15 -5.56
C PHE A 152 -11.53 -8.09 -4.11
N LEU A 153 -12.30 -7.06 -3.75
CA LEU A 153 -13.13 -7.09 -2.56
C LEU A 153 -14.57 -7.21 -2.94
N SER A 154 -15.11 -8.41 -2.70
CA SER A 154 -16.53 -8.64 -2.88
C SER A 154 -17.36 -7.66 -2.04
N ARG A 155 -18.24 -6.94 -2.72
CA ARG A 155 -19.37 -6.23 -2.11
C ARG A 155 -20.13 -7.23 -1.25
N LYS A 156 -20.10 -7.07 0.08
CA LYS A 156 -20.98 -7.74 1.08
C LYS A 156 -21.67 -8.99 0.51
N ILE A 157 -20.92 -10.07 0.27
CA ILE A 157 -21.56 -11.33 -0.10
C ILE A 157 -22.10 -11.91 1.21
N SER A 158 -23.43 -11.98 1.27
CA SER A 158 -24.16 -12.48 2.43
C SER A 158 -23.57 -13.82 2.88
N ARG A 159 -23.24 -13.95 4.17
CA ARG A 159 -22.69 -15.15 4.84
C ARG A 159 -23.48 -16.45 4.63
N LYS A 160 -24.61 -16.44 3.90
CA LYS A 160 -25.55 -17.55 3.78
C LYS A 160 -25.07 -18.77 2.98
N HIS A 161 -23.92 -18.72 2.31
CA HIS A 161 -23.44 -19.85 1.48
C HIS A 161 -22.25 -20.64 2.05
N TYR A 162 -21.76 -20.31 3.24
CA TYR A 162 -20.59 -21.00 3.81
C TYR A 162 -20.92 -22.30 4.58
N ASP A 163 -22.19 -22.54 4.95
CA ASP A 163 -22.56 -23.69 5.80
C ASP A 163 -23.07 -24.92 5.03
N SER A 164 -23.22 -24.89 3.71
CA SER A 164 -23.89 -26.00 2.99
C SER A 164 -22.96 -27.13 2.49
N HIS A 165 -21.66 -27.12 2.83
CA HIS A 165 -20.72 -28.13 2.34
C HIS A 165 -19.89 -28.86 3.41
N GLN A 166 -20.25 -28.77 4.70
CA GLN A 166 -19.56 -29.54 5.75
C GLN A 166 -20.32 -30.73 6.35
N ASP A 167 -21.61 -30.92 6.05
CA ASP A 167 -22.37 -32.06 6.56
C ASP A 167 -22.79 -33.04 5.45
N ARG A 168 -21.82 -33.76 4.88
CA ARG A 168 -22.04 -35.09 4.27
C ARG A 168 -20.79 -35.95 4.41
N ASN A 169 -20.64 -36.57 5.57
CA ASN A 169 -19.99 -37.87 5.76
C ASN A 169 -20.71 -38.60 6.89
#